data_AF-A0A1L4BPL9-F1
#
_entry.id   AF-A0A1L4BPL9-F1
#
_cell.length_a   1.000
_cell.length_b   1.000
_cell.length_c   1.000
_cell.angle_alpha   90.00
_cell.angle_beta   90.00
_cell.angle_gamma   90.00
#
_symmetry.space_group_name_H-M   'P 1'
#
loop_
_entity.id
_entity.type
_entity.pdbx_description
1 polymer ?
#
loop_
_entity_poly.entity_id
_entity_poly.type
_entity_poly.pdbx_seq_one_letter_code
_entity_poly.pdbx_strand_id
1 'polypeptide(L)'
;KESSEMGKGSFKYAWVLDKLKAERERGITIDIALWKFETNKFFVTIIDAPGHRDFIKNMITGTSQADCAVLIVAAGTGEFEAGISKNGQTREHVLLCFTLGVKQMIVAVNKMDSTEPKFSEERFKEIHKEVSAYVKKVGYNPNTVPIIPISGFNGDNMLEKSDKMSWWKKTKIERKCGNYEFE
;
A
#
# COMPACT_ATOMS: atom_id res chain seq x y z
N LYS A 1 -18.04 -16.22 2.56
CA LYS A 1 -19.48 -16.58 2.61
C LYS A 1 -20.25 -15.40 3.19
N GLU A 2 -19.94 -14.95 4.42
CA GLU A 2 -20.57 -13.75 5.02
C GLU A 2 -20.42 -12.45 4.21
N SER A 3 -19.23 -12.15 3.64
CA SER A 3 -19.04 -10.91 2.85
C SER A 3 -19.86 -10.86 1.55
N SER A 4 -20.12 -12.02 0.95
CA SER A 4 -20.95 -12.17 -0.25
C SER A 4 -22.44 -12.04 0.07
N GLU A 5 -22.86 -12.49 1.26
CA GLU A 5 -24.24 -12.39 1.75
C GLU A 5 -24.62 -10.94 2.13
N MET A 6 -23.65 -10.09 2.48
CA MET A 6 -23.85 -8.66 2.75
C MET A 6 -23.64 -7.74 1.52
N GLY A 7 -23.56 -8.29 0.31
CA GLY A 7 -23.39 -7.50 -0.93
C GLY A 7 -22.00 -6.86 -1.11
N LYS A 8 -21.03 -7.22 -0.26
CA LYS A 8 -19.65 -6.69 -0.26
C LYS A 8 -18.65 -7.77 -0.67
N GLY A 9 -18.92 -8.47 -1.78
CA GLY A 9 -18.11 -9.58 -2.26
C GLY A 9 -16.62 -9.23 -2.48
N SER A 10 -16.33 -7.98 -2.87
CA SER A 10 -14.97 -7.46 -3.06
C SER A 10 -14.16 -7.26 -1.76
N PHE A 11 -14.81 -7.29 -0.59
CA PHE A 11 -14.18 -7.04 0.73
C PHE A 11 -13.75 -8.30 1.47
N LYS A 12 -13.77 -9.47 0.81
CA LYS A 12 -13.47 -10.77 1.43
C LYS A 12 -12.13 -10.79 2.20
N TYR A 13 -11.10 -10.10 1.69
CA TYR A 13 -9.78 -10.04 2.32
C TYR A 13 -9.67 -8.96 3.41
N ALA A 14 -10.36 -7.83 3.26
CA ALA A 14 -10.41 -6.77 4.28
C ALA A 14 -11.05 -7.28 5.59
N TRP A 15 -12.04 -8.17 5.48
CA TRP A 15 -12.73 -8.77 6.63
C TRP A 15 -11.86 -9.68 7.50
N VAL A 16 -10.68 -10.08 7.02
CA VAL A 16 -9.70 -10.81 7.84
C VAL A 16 -9.08 -9.87 8.87
N LEU A 17 -8.93 -8.58 8.53
CA LEU A 17 -8.36 -7.56 9.40
C LEU A 17 -9.43 -6.84 10.22
N ASP A 18 -10.60 -6.57 9.64
CA ASP A 18 -11.73 -5.89 10.28
C ASP A 18 -12.47 -6.80 11.27
N LYS A 19 -12.24 -6.58 12.57
CA LYS A 19 -12.84 -7.39 13.66
C LYS A 19 -14.13 -6.79 14.21
N LEU A 20 -14.36 -5.49 14.08
CA LEU A 20 -15.54 -4.83 14.63
C LEU A 20 -16.73 -4.89 13.64
N LYS A 21 -17.94 -5.09 14.18
CA LYS A 21 -19.17 -5.10 13.37
C LYS A 21 -19.37 -3.78 12.60
N ALA A 22 -19.02 -2.65 13.23
CA ALA A 22 -19.09 -1.33 12.62
C ALA A 22 -18.11 -1.13 11.44
N GLU A 23 -16.92 -1.77 11.50
CA GLU A 23 -15.94 -1.75 10.39
C GLU A 23 -16.49 -2.49 9.17
N ARG A 24 -17.07 -3.67 9.40
CA ARG A 24 -17.67 -4.50 8.34
C ARG A 24 -18.88 -3.83 7.69
N GLU A 25 -19.74 -3.22 8.48
CA GLU A 25 -20.92 -2.49 8.00
C GLU A 25 -20.54 -1.26 7.18
N ARG A 26 -19.50 -0.52 7.57
CA ARG A 26 -19.07 0.71 6.87
C ARG A 26 -18.04 0.47 5.77
N GLY A 27 -17.32 -0.66 5.78
CA GLY A 27 -16.23 -0.96 4.84
C GLY A 27 -15.01 -0.06 5.04
N ILE A 28 -14.78 0.40 6.27
CA ILE A 28 -13.63 1.21 6.67
C ILE A 28 -13.03 0.60 7.95
N THR A 29 -11.71 0.52 8.03
CA THR A 29 -10.98 0.19 9.25
C THR A 29 -11.17 1.33 10.26
N ILE A 30 -11.46 1.02 11.53
CA ILE A 30 -11.74 1.98 12.60
C ILE A 30 -10.69 1.86 13.70
N ASP A 31 -10.37 0.63 14.13
CA ASP A 31 -9.39 0.33 15.17
C ASP A 31 -8.15 -0.36 14.60
N ILE A 32 -7.03 -0.27 15.31
CA ILE A 32 -5.76 -0.83 14.84
C ILE A 32 -5.80 -2.35 15.00
N ALA A 33 -5.73 -3.08 13.89
CA ALA A 33 -5.55 -4.52 13.93
C ALA A 33 -4.06 -4.88 13.95
N LEU A 34 -3.64 -5.64 14.97
CA LEU A 34 -2.30 -6.20 15.07
C LEU A 34 -2.31 -7.66 14.61
N TRP A 35 -1.47 -7.96 13.62
CA TRP A 35 -1.23 -9.32 13.14
C TRP A 35 0.25 -9.63 13.16
N LYS A 36 0.61 -10.86 13.55
CA LYS A 36 2.01 -11.28 13.65
C LYS A 36 2.26 -12.43 12.69
N PHE A 37 3.36 -12.35 11.96
CA PHE A 37 3.85 -13.46 11.14
C PHE A 37 5.37 -13.44 11.11
N GLU A 38 5.95 -14.59 10.80
CA GLU A 38 7.39 -14.76 10.70
C GLU A 38 7.77 -14.99 9.23
N THR A 39 8.84 -14.34 8.81
CA THR A 39 9.54 -14.63 7.56
C THR A 39 10.82 -15.37 7.89
N ASN A 40 11.51 -15.91 6.88
CA ASN A 40 12.81 -16.57 7.06
C ASN A 40 13.90 -15.71 7.74
N LYS A 41 13.70 -14.39 7.88
CA LYS A 41 14.68 -13.45 8.43
C LYS A 41 14.14 -12.51 9.51
N PHE A 42 12.83 -12.29 9.58
CA PHE A 42 12.23 -11.26 10.43
C PHE A 42 10.92 -11.74 11.05
N PHE A 43 10.72 -11.39 12.32
CA PHE A 43 9.41 -11.38 12.96
C PHE A 43 8.70 -10.07 12.63
N VAL A 44 7.57 -10.14 11.95
CA VAL A 44 6.85 -8.96 11.45
C VAL A 44 5.53 -8.83 12.21
N THR A 45 5.26 -7.62 12.71
CA THR A 45 3.94 -7.23 13.19
C THR A 45 3.32 -6.27 12.18
N ILE A 46 2.22 -6.66 11.57
CA ILE A 46 1.39 -5.80 10.72
C ILE A 46 0.51 -4.95 11.63
N ILE A 47 0.53 -3.65 11.36
CA ILE A 47 -0.33 -2.65 11.98
C ILE A 47 -1.26 -2.15 10.86
N ASP A 48 -2.51 -2.59 10.87
CA ASP A 48 -3.51 -2.06 9.94
C ASP A 48 -4.03 -0.72 10.47
N ALA A 49 -3.82 0.35 9.71
CA ALA A 49 -4.10 1.71 10.13
C ALA A 49 -5.25 2.30 9.30
N PRO A 50 -6.21 3.00 9.93
CA PRO A 50 -7.36 3.54 9.24
C PRO A 50 -6.97 4.71 8.34
N GLY A 51 -7.48 4.73 7.11
CA GLY A 51 -7.20 5.79 6.14
C GLY A 51 -8.18 6.96 6.14
N HIS A 52 -9.32 6.85 6.85
CA HIS A 52 -10.31 7.93 6.90
C HIS A 52 -9.83 9.08 7.80
N ARG A 53 -10.09 10.32 7.39
CA ARG A 53 -9.61 11.53 8.09
C ARG A 53 -10.00 11.58 9.57
N ASP A 54 -11.23 11.18 9.87
CA ASP A 54 -11.76 11.15 11.23
C ASP A 54 -10.98 10.21 12.18
N PHE A 55 -10.18 9.29 11.64
CA PHE A 55 -9.41 8.31 12.41
C PHE A 55 -7.89 8.49 12.27
N ILE A 56 -7.41 9.64 11.77
CA ILE A 56 -5.96 9.94 11.65
C ILE A 56 -5.22 9.79 12.99
N LYS A 57 -5.87 10.08 14.12
CA LYS A 57 -5.29 9.87 15.47
C LYS A 57 -4.87 8.42 15.72
N ASN A 58 -5.63 7.45 15.20
CA ASN A 58 -5.32 6.03 15.34
C ASN A 58 -4.17 5.67 14.41
N MET A 59 -4.16 6.22 13.19
CA MET A 59 -3.04 6.07 12.25
C MET A 59 -1.71 6.61 12.83
N ILE A 60 -1.72 7.76 13.52
CA ILE A 60 -0.53 8.33 14.19
C ILE A 60 -0.01 7.37 15.26
N THR A 61 -0.91 6.82 16.07
CA THR A 61 -0.55 5.90 17.17
C THR A 61 0.02 4.58 16.66
N GLY A 62 -0.48 4.07 15.53
CA GLY A 62 0.07 2.89 14.88
C GLY A 62 1.41 3.16 14.19
N THR A 63 1.49 4.26 13.44
CA THR A 63 2.67 4.64 12.66
C THR A 63 3.87 4.98 13.54
N SER A 64 3.66 5.54 14.74
CA SER A 64 4.75 5.84 15.69
C SER A 64 5.46 4.60 16.23
N GLN A 65 4.86 3.42 16.09
CA GLN A 65 5.42 2.14 16.50
C GLN A 65 6.06 1.38 15.34
N ALA A 66 5.96 1.88 14.11
CA ALA A 66 6.36 1.17 12.90
C ALA A 66 7.80 1.51 12.49
N ASP A 67 8.61 0.48 12.21
CA ASP A 67 9.95 0.65 11.63
C ASP A 67 9.91 0.87 10.11
N CYS A 68 8.87 0.34 9.45
CA CYS A 68 8.63 0.44 8.02
C CYS A 68 7.15 0.65 7.70
N ALA A 69 6.86 1.30 6.58
CA ALA A 69 5.51 1.52 6.08
C ALA A 69 5.30 0.86 4.72
N VAL A 70 4.09 0.35 4.49
CA VAL A 70 3.61 -0.06 3.16
C VAL A 70 2.52 0.92 2.73
N LEU A 71 2.82 1.72 1.72
CA LEU A 71 1.89 2.66 1.12
C LEU A 71 1.14 1.99 -0.03
N ILE A 72 -0.18 1.87 0.10
CA ILE A 72 -1.04 1.39 -0.98
C ILE A 72 -1.52 2.57 -1.82
N VAL A 73 -1.29 2.50 -3.13
CA VAL A 73 -1.69 3.52 -4.11
C VAL A 73 -2.59 2.85 -5.15
N ALA A 74 -3.77 3.38 -5.40
CA ALA A 74 -4.64 2.84 -6.44
C ALA A 74 -4.14 3.20 -7.85
N ALA A 75 -4.20 2.25 -8.78
CA ALA A 75 -3.83 2.46 -10.18
C ALA A 75 -4.98 2.97 -11.06
N GLY A 76 -6.22 2.85 -10.57
CA GLY A 76 -7.42 3.26 -11.29
C GLY A 76 -7.40 4.75 -11.63
N THR A 77 -7.87 5.08 -12.84
CA THR A 77 -8.06 6.46 -13.28
C THR A 77 -9.08 7.17 -12.39
N GLY A 78 -8.77 8.38 -11.94
CA GLY A 78 -9.55 9.15 -10.97
C GLY A 78 -9.21 8.83 -9.52
N GLU A 79 -9.01 7.55 -9.17
CA GLU A 79 -8.64 7.16 -7.79
C GLU A 79 -7.21 7.61 -7.45
N PHE A 80 -6.27 7.41 -8.37
CA PHE A 80 -4.89 7.85 -8.20
C PHE A 80 -4.80 9.38 -8.04
N GLU A 81 -5.46 10.11 -8.94
CA GLU A 81 -5.47 11.57 -9.00
C GLU A 81 -6.12 12.16 -7.73
N ALA A 82 -7.18 11.53 -7.22
CA ALA A 82 -7.80 11.91 -5.95
C ALA A 82 -6.85 11.70 -4.76
N GLY A 83 -6.15 10.55 -4.72
CA GLY A 83 -5.20 10.21 -3.67
C GLY A 83 -3.97 11.10 -3.63
N ILE A 84 -3.46 11.50 -4.80
CA ILE A 84 -2.31 12.42 -4.94
C ILE A 84 -2.73 13.90 -5.02
N SER A 85 -4.02 14.23 -4.90
CA SER A 85 -4.47 15.63 -4.88
C SER A 85 -3.93 16.38 -3.65
N LYS A 86 -4.03 17.73 -3.63
CA LYS A 86 -3.60 18.55 -2.47
C LYS A 86 -4.22 18.11 -1.14
N ASN A 87 -5.44 17.58 -1.21
CA ASN A 87 -6.24 17.12 -0.08
C ASN A 87 -6.32 15.59 -0.02
N GLY A 88 -5.51 14.89 -0.82
CA GLY A 88 -5.56 13.44 -0.93
C GLY A 88 -4.90 12.74 0.26
N GLN A 89 -5.48 11.62 0.68
CA GLN A 89 -5.03 10.85 1.85
C GLN A 89 -3.65 10.22 1.64
N THR A 90 -3.33 9.79 0.41
CA THR A 90 -2.01 9.22 0.09
C THR A 90 -0.90 10.22 0.38
N ARG A 91 -1.11 11.51 0.07
CA ARG A 91 -0.14 12.57 0.38
C ARG A 91 0.04 12.77 1.88
N GLU A 92 -1.07 12.87 2.59
CA GLU A 92 -1.10 13.06 4.04
C GLU A 92 -0.39 11.90 4.76
N HIS A 93 -0.66 10.65 4.35
CA HIS A 93 -0.05 9.47 4.97
C HIS A 93 1.46 9.41 4.79
N VAL A 94 1.98 9.72 3.59
CA VAL A 94 3.43 9.71 3.35
C VAL A 94 4.14 10.77 4.21
N LEU A 95 3.53 11.96 4.33
CA LEU A 95 4.04 13.03 5.18
C LEU A 95 4.03 12.63 6.66
N LEU A 96 2.94 12.02 7.13
CA LEU A 96 2.82 11.54 8.50
C LEU A 96 3.86 10.45 8.81
N CYS A 97 4.02 9.46 7.93
CA CYS A 97 5.05 8.41 8.08
C CYS A 97 6.45 9.02 8.23
N PHE A 98 6.78 10.01 7.39
CA PHE A 98 8.10 10.65 7.46
C PHE A 98 8.29 11.43 8.76
N THR A 99 7.28 12.20 9.15
CA THR A 99 7.29 13.04 10.36
C THR A 99 7.38 12.21 11.63
N LEU A 100 6.75 11.03 11.64
CA LEU A 100 6.77 10.09 12.77
C LEU A 100 8.03 9.21 12.80
N GLY A 101 8.97 9.42 11.88
CA GLY A 101 10.28 8.77 11.91
C GLY A 101 10.34 7.41 11.21
N VAL A 102 9.34 7.04 10.42
CA VAL A 102 9.37 5.82 9.60
C VAL A 102 10.33 6.03 8.44
N LYS A 103 11.52 5.44 8.53
CA LYS A 103 12.61 5.67 7.55
C LYS A 103 12.51 4.78 6.32
N GLN A 104 11.82 3.65 6.42
CA GLN A 104 11.70 2.67 5.34
C GLN A 104 10.26 2.64 4.83
N MET A 105 10.09 2.75 3.51
CA MET A 105 8.78 2.73 2.88
C MET A 105 8.80 1.81 1.67
N ILE A 106 7.72 1.06 1.47
CA ILE A 106 7.42 0.29 0.26
C ILE A 106 6.14 0.87 -0.32
N VAL A 107 6.09 1.10 -1.63
CA VAL A 107 4.88 1.53 -2.33
C VAL A 107 4.33 0.35 -3.12
N ALA A 108 3.07 0.00 -2.90
CA ALA A 108 2.36 -0.97 -3.71
C ALA A 108 1.27 -0.27 -4.53
N VAL A 109 1.44 -0.28 -5.85
CA VAL A 109 0.48 0.22 -6.83
C VAL A 109 -0.56 -0.88 -7.06
N ASN A 110 -1.70 -0.76 -6.38
CA ASN A 110 -2.76 -1.74 -6.34
C ASN A 110 -3.83 -1.50 -7.41
N LYS A 111 -4.70 -2.49 -7.65
CA LYS A 111 -5.75 -2.49 -8.68
C LYS A 111 -5.20 -2.39 -10.10
N MET A 112 -4.04 -2.97 -10.39
CA MET A 112 -3.49 -3.03 -11.75
C MET A 112 -4.40 -3.74 -12.76
N ASP A 113 -5.29 -4.62 -12.28
CA ASP A 113 -6.33 -5.27 -13.07
C ASP A 113 -7.46 -4.33 -13.53
N SER A 114 -7.58 -3.16 -12.88
CA SER A 114 -8.58 -2.12 -13.14
C SER A 114 -8.03 -0.96 -13.98
N THR A 115 -6.77 -1.02 -14.43
CA THR A 115 -6.25 -0.01 -15.35
C THR A 115 -6.85 -0.20 -16.75
N GLU A 116 -6.81 0.85 -17.56
CA GLU A 116 -7.19 0.80 -18.97
C GLU A 116 -5.98 1.19 -19.84
N PRO A 117 -5.42 0.26 -20.64
CA PRO A 117 -5.70 -1.18 -20.69
C PRO A 117 -5.32 -1.91 -19.39
N LYS A 118 -5.87 -3.11 -19.16
CA LYS A 118 -5.60 -3.89 -17.95
C LYS A 118 -4.11 -4.22 -17.83
N PHE A 119 -3.56 -4.11 -16.62
CA PHE A 119 -2.13 -4.33 -16.33
C PHE A 119 -1.19 -3.43 -17.16
N SER A 120 -1.61 -2.20 -17.44
CA SER A 120 -0.87 -1.25 -18.29
C SER A 120 0.46 -0.83 -17.67
N GLU A 121 1.55 -1.09 -18.41
CA GLU A 121 2.90 -0.62 -18.07
C GLU A 121 2.99 0.92 -18.10
N GLU A 122 2.32 1.56 -19.06
CA GLU A 122 2.34 3.01 -19.23
C GLU A 122 1.73 3.71 -18.01
N ARG A 123 0.57 3.20 -17.55
CA ARG A 123 -0.10 3.72 -16.35
C ARG A 123 0.77 3.53 -15.11
N PHE A 124 1.41 2.37 -14.98
CA PHE A 124 2.34 2.15 -13.87
C PHE A 124 3.53 3.11 -13.91
N LYS A 125 4.14 3.35 -15.09
CA LYS A 125 5.27 4.28 -15.25
C LYS A 125 4.89 5.71 -14.88
N GLU A 126 3.69 6.15 -15.24
CA GLU A 126 3.14 7.45 -14.85
C GLU A 126 3.05 7.57 -13.33
N ILE A 127 2.36 6.63 -12.68
CA ILE A 127 2.19 6.58 -11.22
C ILE A 127 3.55 6.50 -10.53
N HIS A 128 4.45 5.64 -11.02
CA HIS A 128 5.79 5.49 -10.49
C HIS A 128 6.54 6.82 -10.49
N LYS A 129 6.50 7.57 -11.60
CA LYS A 129 7.16 8.87 -11.73
C LYS A 129 6.59 9.88 -10.74
N GLU A 130 5.27 9.97 -10.65
CA GLU A 130 4.61 10.93 -9.75
C GLU A 130 4.85 10.61 -8.27
N VAL A 131 4.67 9.34 -7.88
CA VAL A 131 4.92 8.91 -6.51
C VAL A 131 6.40 9.08 -6.15
N SER A 132 7.32 8.72 -7.05
CA SER A 132 8.77 8.93 -6.84
C SER A 132 9.11 10.41 -6.63
N ALA A 133 8.52 11.31 -7.41
CA ALA A 133 8.71 12.75 -7.24
C ALA A 133 8.13 13.23 -5.89
N TYR A 134 6.99 12.68 -5.48
CA TYR A 134 6.35 13.05 -4.23
C TYR A 134 7.11 12.55 -3.00
N VAL A 135 7.54 11.29 -2.96
CA VAL A 135 8.34 10.77 -1.84
C VAL A 135 9.67 11.51 -1.70
N LYS A 136 10.28 11.90 -2.83
CA LYS A 136 11.47 12.77 -2.85
C LYS A 136 11.18 14.14 -2.24
N LYS A 137 10.03 14.74 -2.58
CA LYS A 137 9.61 16.04 -2.04
C LYS A 137 9.36 16.00 -0.54
N VAL A 138 8.82 14.89 -0.02
CA VAL A 138 8.59 14.72 1.42
C VAL A 138 9.91 14.53 2.19
N GLY A 139 10.91 13.88 1.57
CA GLY A 139 12.25 13.72 2.15
C GLY A 139 12.81 12.30 2.09
N TYR A 140 12.08 11.34 1.52
CA TYR A 140 12.60 10.00 1.28
C TYR A 140 13.59 9.98 0.11
N ASN A 141 14.52 9.03 0.10
CA ASN A 141 15.35 8.75 -1.06
C ASN A 141 14.60 7.76 -2.00
N PRO A 142 14.20 8.16 -3.22
CA PRO A 142 13.49 7.29 -4.15
C PRO A 142 14.24 6.00 -4.48
N ASN A 143 15.57 6.02 -4.50
CA ASN A 143 16.39 4.83 -4.78
C ASN A 143 16.26 3.74 -3.70
N THR A 144 15.75 4.10 -2.51
CA THR A 144 15.58 3.18 -1.38
C THR A 144 14.12 2.72 -1.21
N VAL A 145 13.19 3.32 -1.96
CA VAL A 145 11.75 3.05 -1.85
C VAL A 145 11.32 2.15 -3.01
N PRO A 146 11.11 0.84 -2.79
CA PRO A 146 10.57 -0.04 -3.82
C PRO A 146 9.13 0.35 -4.19
N ILE A 147 8.85 0.38 -5.48
CA ILE A 147 7.50 0.60 -6.04
C ILE A 147 7.10 -0.64 -6.82
N ILE A 148 6.02 -1.30 -6.40
CA ILE A 148 5.63 -2.65 -6.84
C ILE A 148 4.21 -2.59 -7.44
N PRO A 149 3.97 -3.06 -8.68
CA PRO A 149 2.63 -3.22 -9.22
C PRO A 149 1.98 -4.49 -8.65
N ILE A 150 0.78 -4.39 -8.08
CA ILE A 150 0.04 -5.52 -7.51
C ILE A 150 -1.44 -5.49 -7.91
N SER A 151 -2.10 -6.64 -7.80
CA SER A 151 -3.56 -6.72 -7.72
C SER A 151 -3.95 -7.52 -6.48
N GLY A 152 -4.35 -6.81 -5.41
CA GLY A 152 -4.74 -7.46 -4.16
C GLY A 152 -5.99 -8.33 -4.28
N PHE A 153 -6.87 -8.06 -5.26
CA PHE A 153 -8.07 -8.86 -5.47
C PHE A 153 -7.75 -10.20 -6.16
N ASN A 154 -6.90 -10.17 -7.18
CA ASN A 154 -6.52 -11.35 -7.95
C ASN A 154 -5.29 -12.08 -7.37
N GLY A 155 -4.56 -11.46 -6.45
CA GLY A 155 -3.33 -11.99 -5.85
C GLY A 155 -2.07 -11.78 -6.70
N ASP A 156 -2.14 -11.00 -7.80
CA ASP A 156 -1.00 -10.78 -8.69
C ASP A 156 0.13 -10.01 -7.96
N ASN A 157 1.36 -10.55 -7.99
CA ASN A 157 2.58 -10.01 -7.35
C ASN A 157 2.52 -9.88 -5.81
N MET A 158 1.68 -10.68 -5.14
CA MET A 158 1.59 -10.69 -3.66
C MET A 158 2.50 -11.73 -3.00
N LEU A 159 2.56 -12.93 -3.59
CA LEU A 159 3.41 -14.05 -3.14
C LEU A 159 4.27 -14.57 -4.29
N GLU A 160 3.64 -14.70 -5.46
CA GLU A 160 4.27 -15.15 -6.69
C GLU A 160 4.16 -14.08 -7.76
N LYS A 161 5.13 -14.09 -8.68
CA LYS A 161 5.18 -13.18 -9.81
C LYS A 161 4.04 -13.48 -10.78
N SER A 162 3.36 -12.44 -11.24
CA SER A 162 2.25 -12.54 -12.19
C SER A 162 2.73 -12.55 -13.63
N ASP A 163 2.22 -13.50 -14.42
CA ASP A 163 2.45 -13.56 -15.87
C ASP A 163 1.80 -12.39 -16.63
N LYS A 164 0.80 -11.74 -16.02
CA LYS A 164 0.05 -10.62 -16.65
C LYS A 164 0.85 -9.32 -16.67
N MET A 165 1.90 -9.22 -15.85
CA MET A 165 2.78 -8.07 -15.74
C MET A 165 4.22 -8.47 -16.08
N SER A 166 4.40 -9.21 -17.19
CA SER A 166 5.72 -9.69 -17.64
C SER A 166 6.73 -8.57 -17.95
N TRP A 167 6.23 -7.34 -18.17
CA TRP A 167 7.04 -6.14 -18.33
C TRP A 167 7.70 -5.70 -17.01
N TRP A 168 7.14 -6.05 -15.85
CA TRP A 168 7.73 -5.77 -14.55
C TRP A 168 8.82 -6.82 -14.24
N LYS A 169 10.04 -6.32 -14.03
CA LYS A 169 11.25 -7.13 -13.88
C LYS A 169 11.95 -6.77 -12.56
N LYS A 170 13.00 -7.55 -12.27
CA LYS A 170 13.92 -7.31 -11.15
C LYS A 170 14.26 -5.83 -11.04
N THR A 171 13.80 -5.26 -9.93
CA THR A 171 14.04 -3.87 -9.57
C THR A 171 15.08 -3.84 -8.46
N LYS A 172 16.03 -2.91 -8.57
CA LYS A 172 17.13 -2.75 -7.63
C LYS A 172 16.88 -1.54 -6.75
N ILE A 173 17.00 -1.71 -5.45
CA ILE A 173 16.99 -0.63 -4.46
C ILE A 173 18.33 -0.56 -3.73
N GLU A 174 18.69 0.65 -3.32
CA GLU A 174 19.86 0.91 -2.52
C GLU A 174 19.52 0.68 -1.04
N ARG A 175 20.38 -0.02 -0.30
CA ARG A 175 20.33 -0.09 1.16
C ARG A 175 21.70 0.19 1.74
N LYS A 176 21.75 0.60 3.02
CA LYS A 176 23.00 0.82 3.75
C LYS A 176 23.93 -0.40 3.75
N CYS A 177 23.37 -1.60 3.67
CA CYS A 177 24.09 -2.87 3.71
C CYS A 177 24.44 -3.45 2.32
N GLY A 178 24.22 -2.67 1.25
CA GLY A 178 24.36 -3.12 -0.13
C GLY A 178 23.05 -3.03 -0.91
N ASN A 179 23.13 -3.18 -2.22
CA ASN A 179 21.95 -3.13 -3.09
C ASN A 179 21.11 -4.40 -2.92
N TYR A 180 19.78 -4.25 -2.93
CA TYR A 180 18.83 -5.35 -2.87
C TYR A 180 18.00 -5.38 -4.15
N GLU A 181 17.90 -6.55 -4.77
CA GLU A 181 17.08 -6.78 -5.96
C GLU A 181 15.83 -7.58 -5.57
N PHE A 182 14.68 -7.20 -6.12
CA PHE A 182 13.40 -7.87 -5.91
C PHE A 182 12.60 -7.95 -7.22
N GLU A 183 11.77 -8.96 -7.36
CA GLU A 183 10.79 -9.17 -8.43
C GLU A 183 9.57 -9.93 -7.90
#